data_AF-X1UHA4-F1
#
_entry.id   AF-X1UHA4-F1
#
_cell.length_a   1.000
_cell.length_b   1.000
_cell.length_c   1.000
_cell.angle_alpha   90.00
_cell.angle_beta   90.00
_cell.angle_gamma   90.00
#
_symmetry.space_group_name_H-M   'P 1'
#
loop_
_entity.id
_entity.type
_entity.pdbx_description
1 polymer ?
#
loop_
_entity_poly.entity_id
_entity_poly.type
_entity_poly.pdbx_seq_one_letter_code
_entity_poly.pdbx_strand_id
1 'polypeptide(L)' 'MESDQKLIPVYIMGEKVMVPEGSTIIDALEYAGFQLKKGIGCREGFCGACATVYRLP' A
#
# COMPACT_ATOMS: atom_id res chain seq x y z
N MET A 1 -8.92 19.89 1.74
CA MET A 1 -8.81 19.86 0.27
C MET A 1 -9.29 18.48 -0.15
N GLU A 2 -10.59 18.34 -0.37
CA GLU A 2 -11.20 17.10 -0.85
C GLU A 2 -11.04 17.07 -2.38
N SER A 3 -9.91 16.53 -2.82
CA SER A 3 -9.80 16.02 -4.18
C SER A 3 -10.45 14.64 -4.19
N ASP A 4 -11.49 14.46 -5.00
CA ASP A 4 -12.10 13.17 -5.33
C ASP A 4 -11.00 12.12 -5.54
N GLN A 5 -10.71 11.30 -4.53
CA GLN A 5 -9.60 10.36 -4.58
C GLN A 5 -10.04 9.21 -5.46
N LYS A 6 -9.55 9.19 -6.71
CA LYS A 6 -9.80 8.09 -7.63
C LYS A 6 -9.28 6.80 -6.99
N LEU A 7 -10.18 5.85 -6.76
CA LEU A 7 -9.83 4.57 -6.15
C LEU A 7 -9.46 3.56 -7.24
N ILE A 8 -8.37 2.84 -7.02
CA ILE A 8 -7.90 1.77 -7.90
C ILE A 8 -8.03 0.40 -7.21
N PRO A 9 -8.34 -0.68 -7.96
CA PRO A 9 -8.42 -2.02 -7.40
C PRO A 9 -7.02 -2.63 -7.24
N VAL A 10 -6.71 -3.12 -6.04
CA VAL A 10 -5.47 -3.85 -5.75
C VAL A 10 -5.81 -5.15 -5.01
N TYR A 11 -5.02 -6.20 -5.23
CA TYR A 11 -5.20 -7.48 -4.53
C TYR A 11 -4.17 -7.62 -3.42
N ILE A 12 -4.64 -7.64 -2.18
CA ILE A 12 -3.81 -7.82 -0.99
C ILE A 12 -4.16 -9.18 -0.38
N MET A 13 -3.19 -10.09 -0.32
CA MET A 13 -3.40 -11.46 0.21
C MET A 13 -4.55 -12.24 -0.46
N GLY A 14 -4.86 -11.92 -1.72
CA GLY A 14 -5.94 -12.53 -2.49
C GLY A 14 -7.27 -11.79 -2.41
N GLU A 15 -7.42 -10.81 -1.52
CA GLU A 15 -8.63 -10.00 -1.38
C GLU A 15 -8.52 -8.70 -2.20
N LYS A 16 -9.62 -8.34 -2.87
CA LYS A 16 -9.70 -7.10 -3.66
C LYS A 16 -10.02 -5.93 -2.73
N VAL A 17 -9.13 -4.94 -2.68
CA VAL A 17 -9.30 -3.71 -1.91
C VAL A 17 -9.22 -2.51 -2.86
N MET A 18 -10.11 -1.53 -2.65
CA MET A 18 -10.08 -0.26 -3.37
C MET A 18 -9.23 0.73 -2.57
N VAL A 19 -8.12 1.20 -3.13
CA VAL A 19 -7.20 2.13 -2.45
C VAL A 19 -7.04 3.41 -3.27
N PRO A 20 -6.68 4.54 -2.65
CA PRO A 20 -6.42 5.78 -3.38
C PRO A 20 -5.32 5.64 -4.42
N GLU A 21 -5.53 6.24 -5.58
CA GLU A 21 -4.50 6.34 -6.62
C GLU A 21 -3.28 7.12 -6.07
N GLY A 22 -2.08 6.60 -6.33
CA GLY A 22 -0.83 7.18 -5.82
C GLY A 22 -0.42 6.71 -4.43
N SER A 23 -1.23 5.89 -3.74
CA SER A 23 -0.81 5.25 -2.49
C SER A 23 0.40 4.34 -2.69
N THR A 24 1.33 4.35 -1.73
CA THR A 24 2.42 3.36 -1.69
C THR A 24 1.88 1.99 -1.27
N ILE A 25 2.66 0.93 -1.44
CA ILE A 25 2.29 -0.42 -0.96
C ILE A 25 2.02 -0.40 0.56
N ILE A 26 2.78 0.39 1.32
CA ILE A 26 2.59 0.54 2.77
C ILE A 26 1.24 1.18 3.06
N ASP A 27 0.93 2.30 2.40
CA ASP A 27 -0.32 3.03 2.64
C ASP A 27 -1.53 2.20 2.18
N ALA A 28 -1.40 1.45 1.09
CA ALA A 28 -2.43 0.53 0.62
C ALA A 28 -2.70 -0.60 1.63
N LEU A 29 -1.66 -1.15 2.25
CA LEU A 29 -1.79 -2.14 3.34
C LEU A 29 -2.44 -1.52 4.58
N GLU A 30 -2.02 -0.34 5.00
CA GLU A 30 -2.62 0.38 6.13
C GLU A 30 -4.09 0.73 5.85
N TYR A 31 -4.42 1.15 4.63
CA TYR A 31 -5.79 1.43 4.18
C TYR A 31 -6.68 0.18 4.20
N ALA A 32 -6.10 -0.98 3.87
CA ALA A 32 -6.77 -2.28 4.00
C ALA A 32 -6.91 -2.76 5.46
N GLY A 33 -6.39 -2.01 6.44
CA GLY A 33 -6.48 -2.31 7.87
C GLY A 33 -5.29 -3.08 8.45
N PHE A 34 -4.22 -3.31 7.67
CA PHE A 34 -3.01 -3.95 8.19
C PHE A 34 -2.18 -2.97 9.03
N GLN A 35 -1.79 -3.39 10.24
CA GLN A 35 -0.87 -2.62 11.07
C GLN A 35 0.56 -3.13 10.91
N LEU A 36 1.37 -2.37 10.18
CA LEU A 36 2.76 -2.71 9.92
C LEU A 36 3.65 -2.20 11.08
N LYS A 37 3.92 -3.08 12.06
CA LYS A 37 4.68 -2.74 13.29
C LYS A 37 6.19 -2.95 13.16
N LYS A 38 6.62 -3.77 12.20
CA LYS A 38 8.02 -4.19 11.99
C LYS A 38 8.32 -4.23 10.50
N GLY A 39 9.59 -4.12 10.12
CA GLY A 39 9.99 -4.12 8.70
C GLY A 39 9.64 -2.83 7.97
N ILE A 40 9.37 -1.74 8.69
CA ILE A 40 9.23 -0.41 8.12
C ILE A 40 10.29 0.49 8.74
N GLY A 41 11.12 1.09 7.90
CA GLY A 41 12.09 2.10 8.29
C GLY A 41 11.72 3.46 7.72
N CYS A 42 12.34 3.82 6.59
CA CYS A 42 12.28 5.18 6.03
C CYS A 42 10.97 5.56 5.33
N ARG A 43 10.06 4.63 5.00
CA ARG A 43 8.82 4.85 4.20
C ARG A 43 9.00 5.50 2.81
N GLU A 44 10.23 5.82 2.42
CA GLU A 44 10.60 6.47 1.15
C GLU A 44 11.44 5.57 0.23
N GLY A 45 11.52 4.27 0.53
CA GLY A 45 12.27 3.30 -0.29
C GLY A 45 13.80 3.30 -0.12
N PHE A 46 14.37 4.20 0.67
CA PHE A 46 15.81 4.28 0.93
C PHE A 46 16.40 3.08 1.71
N CYS A 47 15.78 2.68 2.82
CA CYS A 47 16.34 1.68 3.74
C CYS A 47 16.13 0.21 3.30
N GLY A 48 15.26 -0.04 2.31
CA GLY A 48 14.93 -1.39 1.85
C GLY A 48 14.19 -2.30 2.85
N ALA A 49 13.86 -1.84 4.07
CA ALA A 49 13.25 -2.69 5.10
C ALA A 49 11.85 -3.23 4.71
N CYS A 50 11.10 -2.46 3.93
CA CYS A 50 9.73 -2.77 3.50
C CYS A 50 9.66 -3.42 2.10
N ALA A 51 10.71 -4.12 1.68
CA ALA A 51 10.72 -4.84 0.42
C ALA A 51 9.58 -5.86 0.36
N THR A 52 8.81 -5.84 -0.72
CA THR A 52 7.61 -6.68 -0.91
C THR A 52 7.59 -7.21 -2.34
N VAL A 53 7.02 -8.41 -2.52
CA VAL A 53 6.79 -9.01 -3.84
C VAL A 53 5.40 -8.63 -4.32
N TYR A 54 5.29 -8.22 -5.58
CA TYR A 54 4.03 -7.93 -6.24
C TYR A 54 3.98 -8.66 -7.58
N ARG A 55 2.76 -8.80 -8.11
CA ARG A 55 2.52 -9.27 -9.47
C ARG A 55 1.67 -8.24 -10.19
N LEU A 56 2.01 -7.98 -11.44
CA LEU A 56 1.10 -7.30 -12.35
C LEU A 56 0.09 -8.33 -12.87
N PRO A 57 -1.13 -7.90 -13.25
CA PRO A 57 -2.09 -8.77 -13.92
C PRO A 57 -1.53 -9.38 -15.20
#